data_AF-A0A9K3KM79-F1
#
_entry.id   AF-A0A9K3KM79-F1
#
_cell.length_a   1.000
_cell.length_b   1.000
_cell.length_c   1.000
_cell.angle_alpha   90.00
_cell.angle_beta   90.00
_cell.angle_gamma   90.00
#
_symmetry.space_group_name_H-M   'P 1'
#
loop_
_entity.id
_entity.type
_entity.pdbx_description
1 polymer ?
#
loop_
_entity_poly.entity_id
_entity_poly.type
_entity_poly.pdbx_seq_one_letter_code
_entity_poly.pdbx_strand_id
1 'polypeptide(L)'
;MHSSLQAKRLLLVFTLITIRGLCCSALLFRSFRATGLRHQTAGRIISSNKETEIASIALPDASVLVQERKFKVVTCMSTACYQKRKYLGLDSLWTFGAMYARASSTSVRVEESPCLGSCKFAPCVAVEHDDYYGFVALEGMTNEEFGAKAFHNIITEEDVDRVWTCVENAARLMAAAEEECQE
;
A
#
# COMPACT_ATOMS: atom_id res chain seq x y z
N MET A 1 22.32 -32.82 17.47
CA MET A 1 21.56 -32.09 18.52
C MET A 1 22.08 -30.66 18.65
N HIS A 2 21.79 -29.78 17.68
CA HIS A 2 22.25 -28.38 17.70
C HIS A 2 21.13 -27.42 17.27
N SER A 3 19.92 -27.64 17.79
CA SER A 3 18.74 -26.84 17.52
C SER A 3 18.22 -26.24 18.83
N SER A 4 18.86 -25.20 19.37
CA SER A 4 18.32 -24.53 20.58
C SER A 4 18.86 -23.14 20.93
N LEU A 5 19.54 -22.41 20.04
CA LEU A 5 20.17 -21.14 20.44
C LEU A 5 20.00 -19.92 19.53
N GLN A 6 19.10 -19.93 18.54
CA GLN A 6 18.81 -18.75 17.72
C GLN A 6 17.47 -18.06 18.05
N ALA A 7 16.65 -18.64 18.95
CA ALA A 7 15.29 -18.16 19.22
C ALA A 7 15.18 -17.04 20.29
N LYS A 8 16.26 -16.33 20.64
CA LYS A 8 16.25 -15.38 21.79
C LYS A 8 16.87 -13.99 21.57
N ARG A 9 17.08 -13.54 20.33
CA ARG A 9 17.60 -12.18 20.08
C ARG A 9 16.73 -11.27 19.20
N LEU A 10 15.51 -11.67 18.86
CA LEU A 10 14.53 -10.82 18.19
C LEU A 10 13.41 -10.40 19.15
N LEU A 11 13.78 -9.89 20.32
CA LEU A 11 12.85 -9.35 21.32
C LEU A 11 13.42 -8.01 21.77
N LEU A 12 12.70 -6.91 21.44
CA LEU A 12 13.01 -5.47 21.53
C LEU A 12 13.13 -4.92 20.10
N VAL A 13 12.08 -4.51 19.38
CA VAL A 13 11.10 -3.47 19.72
C VAL A 13 9.80 -3.75 18.94
N PHE A 14 8.83 -4.42 19.56
CA PHE A 14 7.45 -4.48 19.04
C PHE A 14 6.55 -3.81 20.06
N THR A 15 6.45 -2.49 19.93
CA THR A 15 5.58 -1.67 20.76
C THR A 15 4.14 -2.08 20.54
N LEU A 16 3.52 -2.59 21.60
CA LEU A 16 2.09 -2.85 21.74
C LEU A 16 1.25 -1.67 21.22
N ILE A 17 0.44 -1.92 20.18
CA ILE A 17 -0.78 -1.16 19.93
C ILE A 17 -1.94 -2.15 19.83
N THR A 18 -2.41 -2.60 20.99
CA THR A 18 -3.76 -3.13 21.15
C THR A 18 -4.72 -1.95 21.31
N ILE A 19 -5.34 -1.48 20.22
CA ILE A 19 -6.46 -0.53 20.32
C ILE A 19 -7.76 -1.31 20.49
N ARG A 20 -8.26 -1.27 21.73
CA ARG A 20 -9.66 -1.49 22.10
C ARG A 20 -10.59 -0.45 21.47
N GLY A 21 -11.83 -0.86 21.24
CA GLY A 21 -13.02 -0.02 21.43
C GLY A 21 -13.73 0.35 20.13
N LEU A 22 -14.89 -0.25 19.85
CA LEU A 22 -16.24 0.14 20.31
C LEU A 22 -16.75 1.48 19.76
N CYS A 23 -17.90 1.38 19.09
CA CYS A 23 -19.00 2.36 19.01
C CYS A 23 -18.69 3.76 18.42
N CYS A 24 -19.35 4.08 17.32
CA CYS A 24 -20.30 5.22 17.31
C CYS A 24 -21.14 5.24 16.03
N SER A 25 -22.42 4.91 16.23
CA SER A 25 -23.53 5.28 15.37
C SER A 25 -23.76 6.81 15.44
N ALA A 26 -24.29 7.34 14.35
CA ALA A 26 -25.08 8.58 14.25
C ALA A 26 -24.34 9.94 14.17
N LEU A 27 -24.87 10.77 13.23
CA LEU A 27 -24.87 12.24 13.22
C LEU A 27 -23.51 12.90 12.86
N LEU A 28 -23.34 13.78 11.86
CA LEU A 28 -24.23 14.81 11.32
C LEU A 28 -23.77 15.24 9.91
N PHE A 29 -24.78 15.55 9.09
CA PHE A 29 -24.75 16.44 7.93
C PHE A 29 -23.97 17.73 8.21
N ARG A 30 -23.15 18.18 7.25
CA ARG A 30 -23.07 19.61 6.88
C ARG A 30 -22.42 19.81 5.50
N SER A 31 -23.18 20.49 4.64
CA SER A 31 -22.77 21.04 3.35
C SER A 31 -21.53 21.92 3.45
N PHE A 32 -20.66 21.87 2.45
CA PHE A 32 -19.86 23.04 2.08
C PHE A 32 -19.85 23.24 0.56
N ARG A 33 -20.10 24.49 0.20
CA ARG A 33 -20.33 25.03 -1.15
C ARG A 33 -19.04 25.15 -1.95
N ALA A 34 -19.21 25.04 -3.26
CA ALA A 34 -18.25 25.39 -4.31
C ALA A 34 -17.95 26.89 -4.40
N THR A 35 -16.71 27.19 -4.78
CA THR A 35 -16.17 28.36 -5.52
C THR A 35 -14.77 27.93 -5.98
N GLY A 36 -14.21 28.18 -7.15
CA GLY A 36 -14.48 29.10 -8.25
C GLY A 36 -13.12 29.34 -8.95
N LEU A 37 -13.15 29.42 -10.28
CA LEU A 37 -12.07 29.74 -11.24
C LEU A 37 -10.84 30.53 -10.75
N ARG A 38 -9.65 30.24 -11.32
CA ARG A 38 -9.02 31.06 -12.39
C ARG A 38 -7.68 30.50 -12.90
N HIS A 39 -7.53 30.61 -14.22
CA HIS A 39 -6.30 30.51 -15.03
C HIS A 39 -5.18 31.45 -14.55
N GLN A 40 -3.92 31.01 -14.68
CA GLN A 40 -2.88 31.81 -15.33
C GLN A 40 -1.68 30.94 -15.79
N THR A 41 -1.37 31.08 -17.07
CA THR A 41 -0.18 30.64 -17.80
C THR A 41 1.06 31.47 -17.47
N ALA A 42 2.23 30.83 -17.36
CA ALA A 42 3.50 31.37 -17.80
C ALA A 42 4.52 30.22 -17.95
N GLY A 43 5.10 30.10 -19.14
CA GLY A 43 6.09 29.07 -19.46
C GLY A 43 7.48 29.36 -18.90
N ARG A 44 8.27 28.29 -18.80
CA ARG A 44 9.72 28.38 -18.90
C ARG A 44 10.26 27.06 -19.46
N ILE A 45 10.77 27.14 -20.68
CA ILE A 45 11.57 26.11 -21.34
C ILE A 45 12.99 26.22 -20.78
N ILE A 46 13.52 25.14 -20.20
CA ILE A 46 14.96 24.88 -20.14
C ILE A 46 15.17 23.43 -20.57
N SER A 47 16.01 23.26 -21.59
CA SER A 47 16.36 22.04 -22.30
C SER A 47 17.62 21.40 -21.69
N SER A 48 17.72 20.08 -21.87
CA SER A 48 18.89 19.19 -21.71
C SER A 48 19.36 18.97 -20.26
N ASN A 49 19.51 17.74 -19.78
CA ASN A 49 20.31 16.70 -20.42
C ASN A 49 19.63 15.32 -20.47
N LYS A 50 19.87 14.68 -21.60
CA LYS A 50 19.55 13.31 -21.95
C LYS A 50 20.61 12.41 -21.33
N GLU A 51 20.31 11.85 -20.16
CA GLU A 51 20.88 10.57 -19.77
C GLU A 51 19.77 9.54 -19.91
N THR A 52 19.76 8.95 -21.11
CA THR A 52 19.06 7.70 -21.36
C THR A 52 19.85 6.62 -20.64
N GLU A 53 19.66 6.51 -19.31
CA GLU A 53 19.84 5.23 -18.65
C GLU A 53 18.76 4.33 -19.23
N ILE A 54 19.19 3.51 -20.17
CA ILE A 54 18.50 2.28 -20.53
C ILE A 54 18.46 1.51 -19.21
N ALA A 55 17.34 1.66 -18.48
CA ALA A 55 16.98 0.75 -17.42
C ALA A 55 16.98 -0.63 -18.07
N SER A 56 18.08 -1.36 -17.87
CA SER A 56 18.12 -2.77 -18.10
C SER A 56 16.88 -3.32 -17.43
N ILE A 57 15.97 -3.88 -18.23
CA ILE A 57 14.90 -4.73 -17.74
C ILE A 57 15.65 -5.96 -17.22
N ALA A 58 16.23 -5.84 -16.02
CA ALA A 58 16.78 -6.94 -15.29
C ALA A 58 15.60 -7.88 -15.10
N LEU A 59 15.75 -9.12 -15.58
CA LEU A 59 14.84 -10.17 -15.19
C LEU A 59 14.74 -10.12 -13.66
N PRO A 60 13.53 -10.02 -13.10
CA PRO A 60 13.37 -9.90 -11.65
C PRO A 60 14.11 -11.08 -11.02
N ASP A 61 14.95 -10.77 -10.03
CA ASP A 61 15.72 -11.78 -9.33
C ASP A 61 14.77 -12.87 -8.80
N ALA A 62 15.18 -14.12 -8.90
CA ALA A 62 14.37 -15.24 -8.45
C ALA A 62 14.02 -15.10 -6.96
N SER A 63 14.90 -14.48 -6.16
CA SER A 63 14.66 -14.17 -4.76
C SER A 63 13.51 -13.18 -4.56
N VAL A 64 13.45 -12.11 -5.36
CA VAL A 64 12.37 -11.11 -5.33
C VAL A 64 11.02 -11.74 -5.68
N LEU A 65 10.97 -12.59 -6.71
CA LEU A 65 9.74 -13.30 -7.10
C LEU A 65 9.21 -14.22 -5.99
N VAL A 66 10.10 -14.85 -5.21
CA VAL A 66 9.70 -15.66 -4.06
C VAL A 66 9.07 -14.79 -2.98
N GLN A 67 9.64 -13.62 -2.69
CA GLN A 67 9.08 -12.69 -1.70
C GLN A 67 7.76 -12.08 -2.16
N GLU A 68 7.63 -11.68 -3.43
CA GLU A 68 6.39 -11.13 -3.98
C GLU A 68 5.19 -12.07 -3.78
N ARG A 69 5.38 -13.38 -3.91
CA ARG A 69 4.31 -14.39 -3.73
C ARG A 69 3.77 -14.44 -2.30
N LYS A 70 4.61 -14.09 -1.32
CA LYS A 70 4.22 -14.03 0.09
C LYS A 70 3.37 -12.80 0.39
N PHE A 71 3.39 -11.78 -0.46
CA PHE A 71 2.56 -10.59 -0.31
C PHE A 71 1.16 -10.78 -0.89
N LYS A 72 0.22 -10.14 -0.20
CA LYS A 72 -1.16 -10.04 -0.63
C LYS A 72 -1.69 -8.64 -0.35
N VAL A 73 -2.14 -7.95 -1.39
CA VAL A 73 -2.86 -6.67 -1.28
C VAL A 73 -4.36 -6.96 -1.14
N VAL A 74 -4.94 -6.43 -0.08
CA VAL A 74 -6.34 -6.67 0.28
C VAL A 74 -7.13 -5.38 0.13
N THR A 75 -8.16 -5.41 -0.72
CA THR A 75 -8.97 -4.23 -1.04
C THR A 75 -10.30 -4.23 -0.29
N CYS A 76 -10.64 -3.10 0.34
CA CYS A 76 -11.86 -3.02 1.15
C CYS A 76 -13.12 -2.86 0.28
N MET A 77 -14.03 -3.83 0.41
CA MET A 77 -15.34 -3.88 -0.26
C MET A 77 -16.50 -3.57 0.69
N SER A 78 -16.21 -2.98 1.86
CA SER A 78 -17.26 -2.54 2.78
C SER A 78 -18.19 -1.50 2.12
N THR A 79 -19.41 -1.42 2.64
CA THR A 79 -20.42 -0.45 2.20
C THR A 79 -19.93 0.99 2.28
N ALA A 80 -19.11 1.32 3.28
CA ALA A 80 -18.51 2.65 3.42
C ALA A 80 -17.50 2.97 2.30
N CYS A 81 -16.64 2.01 1.93
CA CYS A 81 -15.72 2.18 0.80
C CYS A 81 -16.45 2.28 -0.53
N TYR A 82 -17.45 1.43 -0.72
CA TYR A 82 -18.33 1.47 -1.88
C TYR A 82 -19.04 2.83 -2.02
N GLN A 83 -19.67 3.32 -0.95
CA GLN A 83 -20.38 4.59 -0.96
C GLN A 83 -19.45 5.76 -1.26
N LYS A 84 -18.23 5.72 -0.73
CA LYS A 84 -17.22 6.76 -1.00
C LYS A 84 -16.78 6.76 -2.47
N ARG A 85 -16.51 5.59 -3.07
CA ARG A 85 -16.21 5.48 -4.52
C ARG A 85 -17.34 6.05 -5.36
N LYS A 86 -18.58 5.64 -5.06
CA LYS A 86 -19.79 6.12 -5.75
C LYS A 86 -19.96 7.64 -5.63
N TYR A 87 -19.74 8.21 -4.44
CA TYR A 87 -19.81 9.65 -4.21
C TYR A 87 -18.79 10.43 -5.05
N LEU A 88 -17.62 9.86 -5.28
CA LEU A 88 -16.55 10.43 -6.10
C LEU A 88 -16.75 10.20 -7.61
N GLY A 89 -17.84 9.52 -8.01
CA GLY A 89 -18.08 9.18 -9.42
C GLY A 89 -17.18 8.08 -9.96
N LEU A 90 -16.53 7.31 -9.09
CA LEU A 90 -15.71 6.16 -9.47
C LEU A 90 -16.57 4.91 -9.65
N ASP A 91 -16.09 3.98 -10.48
CA ASP A 91 -16.69 2.65 -10.58
C ASP A 91 -16.68 1.94 -9.20
N SER A 92 -17.68 1.09 -8.99
CA SER A 92 -17.88 0.36 -7.75
C SER A 92 -16.68 -0.50 -7.33
N LEU A 93 -15.94 -1.03 -8.30
CA LEU A 93 -14.76 -1.85 -8.14
C LEU A 93 -13.48 -1.13 -8.59
N TRP A 94 -13.53 0.19 -8.82
CA TRP A 94 -12.40 0.96 -9.37
C TRP A 94 -11.08 0.68 -8.63
N THR A 95 -11.08 0.76 -7.29
CA THR A 95 -9.87 0.51 -6.48
C THR A 95 -9.37 -0.93 -6.63
N PHE A 96 -10.28 -1.92 -6.70
CA PHE A 96 -9.90 -3.32 -6.87
C PHE A 96 -9.34 -3.56 -8.27
N GLY A 97 -10.03 -3.09 -9.30
CA GLY A 97 -9.59 -3.21 -10.70
C GLY A 97 -8.23 -2.57 -10.93
N ALA A 98 -7.97 -1.40 -10.35
CA ALA A 98 -6.69 -0.72 -10.48
C ALA A 98 -5.54 -1.50 -9.80
N MET A 99 -5.75 -2.02 -8.58
CA MET A 99 -4.76 -2.89 -7.91
C MET A 99 -4.53 -4.19 -8.69
N TYR A 100 -5.61 -4.82 -9.15
CA TYR A 100 -5.54 -6.07 -9.92
C TYR A 100 -4.80 -5.88 -11.25
N ALA A 101 -4.96 -4.72 -11.91
CA ALA A 101 -4.21 -4.40 -13.10
C ALA A 101 -2.70 -4.38 -12.85
N ARG A 102 -2.24 -3.88 -11.68
CA ARG A 102 -0.80 -3.87 -11.32
C ARG A 102 -0.28 -5.25 -10.92
N ALA A 103 -1.13 -6.10 -10.37
CA ALA A 103 -0.77 -7.50 -10.11
C ALA A 103 -0.42 -8.28 -11.38
N SER A 104 -0.83 -7.82 -12.57
CA SER A 104 -0.46 -8.48 -13.83
C SER A 104 1.04 -8.43 -14.14
N SER A 105 1.78 -7.48 -13.55
CA SER A 105 3.21 -7.30 -13.75
C SER A 105 4.10 -7.89 -12.65
N THR A 106 3.52 -8.43 -11.57
CA THR A 106 4.28 -9.02 -10.45
C THR A 106 3.66 -10.35 -10.00
N SER A 107 4.28 -11.03 -9.04
CA SER A 107 3.68 -12.23 -8.42
C SER A 107 2.82 -11.93 -7.18
N VAL A 108 2.54 -10.66 -6.90
CA VAL A 108 1.76 -10.22 -5.73
C VAL A 108 0.28 -10.54 -5.93
N ARG A 109 -0.36 -11.13 -4.93
CA ARG A 109 -1.80 -11.44 -4.98
C ARG A 109 -2.63 -10.21 -4.63
N VAL A 110 -3.79 -10.07 -5.29
CA VAL A 110 -4.78 -9.03 -4.96
C VAL A 110 -6.12 -9.70 -4.66
N GLU A 111 -6.67 -9.41 -3.48
CA GLU A 111 -7.93 -9.98 -3.02
C GLU A 111 -8.92 -8.89 -2.55
N GLU A 112 -10.19 -9.25 -2.53
CA GLU A 112 -11.24 -8.47 -1.91
C GLU A 112 -11.43 -8.88 -0.46
N SER A 113 -11.80 -7.94 0.39
CA SER A 113 -12.10 -8.21 1.80
C SER A 113 -13.25 -7.34 2.31
N PRO A 114 -13.94 -7.77 3.37
CA PRO A 114 -14.82 -6.93 4.16
C PRO A 114 -14.13 -5.67 4.74
N CYS A 115 -14.77 -5.05 5.73
CA CYS A 115 -14.25 -3.86 6.38
C CYS A 115 -12.86 -4.08 7.01
N LEU A 116 -11.86 -3.31 6.56
CA LEU A 116 -10.49 -3.32 7.12
C LEU A 116 -10.34 -2.45 8.39
N GLY A 117 -11.43 -1.98 8.99
CA GLY A 117 -11.39 -1.09 10.16
C GLY A 117 -11.00 0.38 9.87
N SER A 118 -10.48 0.68 8.68
CA SER A 118 -10.04 2.02 8.26
C SER A 118 -11.00 2.78 7.33
N CYS A 119 -12.25 2.34 7.24
CA CYS A 119 -13.22 2.89 6.28
C CYS A 119 -13.59 4.37 6.51
N LYS A 120 -13.25 4.95 7.67
CA LYS A 120 -13.31 6.41 7.89
C LYS A 120 -12.45 7.20 6.90
N PHE A 121 -11.45 6.57 6.30
CA PHE A 121 -10.56 7.14 5.29
C PHE A 121 -10.70 6.42 3.94
N ALA A 122 -11.89 5.88 3.67
CA ALA A 122 -12.19 5.20 2.42
C ALA A 122 -11.85 6.04 1.16
N PRO A 123 -11.58 5.39 0.01
CA PRO A 123 -11.36 3.95 -0.15
C PRO A 123 -10.02 3.50 0.45
N CYS A 124 -9.99 2.34 1.10
CA CYS A 124 -8.78 1.83 1.75
C CYS A 124 -8.42 0.42 1.28
N VAL A 125 -7.12 0.13 1.37
CA VAL A 125 -6.53 -1.20 1.17
C VAL A 125 -5.68 -1.54 2.38
N ALA A 126 -5.21 -2.77 2.45
CA ALA A 126 -4.19 -3.21 3.38
C ALA A 126 -3.27 -4.20 2.69
N VAL A 127 -2.13 -4.48 3.31
CA VAL A 127 -1.17 -5.47 2.82
C VAL A 127 -1.02 -6.53 3.89
N GLU A 128 -1.12 -7.79 3.48
CA GLU A 128 -0.85 -8.97 4.28
C GLU A 128 0.41 -9.65 3.74
N HIS A 129 1.09 -10.38 4.62
CA HIS A 129 2.25 -11.18 4.29
C HIS A 129 2.09 -12.57 4.91
N ASP A 130 2.39 -13.63 4.16
CA ASP A 130 2.10 -15.01 4.58
C ASP A 130 2.79 -15.42 5.90
N ASP A 131 3.96 -14.85 6.19
CA ASP A 131 4.71 -15.14 7.42
C ASP A 131 4.19 -14.38 8.66
N TYR A 132 3.23 -13.45 8.50
CA TYR A 132 2.70 -12.61 9.57
C TYR A 132 1.17 -12.66 9.68
N TYR A 133 0.66 -12.61 10.91
CA TYR A 133 -0.79 -12.53 11.12
C TYR A 133 -1.25 -11.07 11.14
N GLY A 134 -2.16 -10.73 10.23
CA GLY A 134 -2.78 -9.41 10.12
C GLY A 134 -2.11 -8.51 9.08
N PHE A 135 -2.43 -7.22 9.15
CA PHE A 135 -1.91 -6.24 8.19
C PHE A 135 -0.51 -5.79 8.58
N VAL A 136 0.41 -5.83 7.63
CA VAL A 136 1.81 -5.45 7.84
C VAL A 136 2.03 -3.98 7.50
N ALA A 137 2.83 -3.31 8.31
CA ALA A 137 3.49 -2.07 7.90
C ALA A 137 4.73 -2.47 7.09
N LEU A 138 4.92 -1.82 5.94
CA LEU A 138 6.01 -2.17 5.04
C LEU A 138 7.30 -1.43 5.44
N GLU A 139 8.41 -2.16 5.45
CA GLU A 139 9.72 -1.64 5.79
C GLU A 139 10.16 -0.59 4.74
N GLY A 140 10.70 0.54 5.22
CA GLY A 140 11.01 1.70 4.38
C GLY A 140 9.94 2.80 4.38
N MET A 141 8.78 2.58 5.01
CA MET A 141 7.84 3.67 5.29
C MET A 141 8.35 4.54 6.44
N THR A 142 8.47 5.85 6.21
CA THR A 142 8.68 6.84 7.26
C THR A 142 7.48 6.90 8.22
N ASN A 143 7.68 7.39 9.45
CA ASN A 143 6.56 7.57 10.40
C ASN A 143 5.48 8.50 9.82
N GLU A 144 5.90 9.44 8.99
CA GLU A 144 5.05 10.34 8.22
C GLU A 144 4.27 9.60 7.15
N GLU A 145 4.83 8.62 6.43
CA GLU A 145 4.11 7.80 5.43
C GLU A 145 3.13 6.81 6.07
N PHE A 146 3.51 6.25 7.23
CA PHE A 146 2.62 5.46 8.07
C PHE A 146 1.45 6.32 8.58
N GLY A 147 1.74 7.55 9.01
CA GLY A 147 0.75 8.56 9.40
C GLY A 147 -0.05 9.16 8.23
N ALA A 148 0.54 9.24 7.04
CA ALA A 148 0.00 9.84 5.82
C ALA A 148 -0.91 8.88 5.06
N LYS A 149 -1.22 7.72 5.65
CA LYS A 149 -2.30 6.86 5.17
C LYS A 149 -2.01 6.36 3.75
N ALA A 150 -0.80 5.87 3.49
CA ALA A 150 -0.42 5.35 2.17
C ALA A 150 -1.47 4.38 1.58
N PHE A 151 -2.11 3.59 2.46
CA PHE A 151 -3.15 2.62 2.13
C PHE A 151 -4.60 3.14 2.24
N HIS A 152 -4.82 4.45 2.38
CA HIS A 152 -6.15 5.06 2.43
C HIS A 152 -6.34 6.15 1.37
N ASN A 153 -7.60 6.57 1.17
CA ASN A 153 -8.03 7.53 0.14
C ASN A 153 -7.48 7.20 -1.26
N ILE A 154 -7.58 5.94 -1.67
CA ILE A 154 -7.06 5.48 -2.97
C ILE A 154 -8.12 5.72 -4.04
N ILE A 155 -7.95 6.81 -4.78
CA ILE A 155 -8.96 7.35 -5.71
C ILE A 155 -8.36 7.72 -7.08
N THR A 156 -7.03 7.75 -7.19
CA THR A 156 -6.27 8.05 -8.42
C THR A 156 -5.25 6.95 -8.72
N GLU A 157 -4.80 6.87 -9.98
CA GLU A 157 -3.74 5.92 -10.36
C GLU A 157 -2.44 6.18 -9.58
N GLU A 158 -2.14 7.44 -9.28
CA GLU A 158 -1.00 7.82 -8.46
C GLU A 158 -1.10 7.27 -7.03
N ASP A 159 -2.33 7.16 -6.49
CA ASP A 159 -2.55 6.50 -5.19
C ASP A 159 -2.30 5.00 -5.25
N VAL A 160 -2.64 4.38 -6.38
CA VAL A 160 -2.42 2.95 -6.62
C VAL A 160 -0.92 2.69 -6.76
N ASP A 161 -0.23 3.49 -7.56
CA ASP A 161 1.22 3.42 -7.75
C ASP A 161 1.98 3.61 -6.44
N ARG A 162 1.51 4.50 -5.56
CA ARG A 162 2.09 4.67 -4.22
C ARG A 162 2.02 3.39 -3.40
N VAL A 163 0.84 2.78 -3.28
CA VAL A 163 0.67 1.50 -2.55
C VAL A 163 1.55 0.42 -3.17
N TRP A 164 1.55 0.35 -4.50
CA TRP A 164 2.26 -0.69 -5.23
C TRP A 164 3.77 -0.59 -5.05
N THR A 165 4.31 0.64 -5.15
CA THR A 165 5.73 0.92 -4.92
C THR A 165 6.15 0.52 -3.51
N CYS A 166 5.31 0.73 -2.50
CA CYS A 166 5.61 0.26 -1.14
C CYS A 166 5.75 -1.27 -1.08
N VAL A 167 4.86 -2.02 -1.76
CA VAL A 167 4.90 -3.50 -1.79
C VAL A 167 6.14 -4.00 -2.52
N GLU A 168 6.45 -3.45 -3.70
CA GLU A 168 7.64 -3.82 -4.47
C GLU A 168 8.93 -3.55 -3.68
N ASN A 169 9.02 -2.39 -3.02
CA ASN A 169 10.18 -2.06 -2.21
C ASN A 169 10.35 -3.01 -1.03
N ALA A 170 9.26 -3.37 -0.35
CA ALA A 170 9.31 -4.33 0.75
C ALA A 170 9.75 -5.72 0.28
N ALA A 171 9.27 -6.19 -0.87
CA ALA A 171 9.70 -7.46 -1.46
C ALA A 171 11.21 -7.47 -1.80
N ARG A 172 11.73 -6.37 -2.36
CA ARG A 172 13.16 -6.23 -2.66
C ARG A 172 14.03 -6.21 -1.39
N LEU A 173 13.61 -5.48 -0.37
CA LEU A 173 14.34 -5.40 0.90
C LEU A 173 14.40 -6.76 1.60
N MET A 174 13.28 -7.50 1.62
CA MET A 174 13.27 -8.84 2.22
C MET A 174 14.07 -9.86 1.41
N ALA A 175 14.08 -9.75 0.08
CA ALA A 175 14.93 -10.59 -0.76
C ALA A 175 16.42 -10.37 -0.47
N ALA A 176 16.85 -9.09 -0.39
CA ALA A 176 18.23 -8.75 -0.06
C ALA A 176 18.64 -9.21 1.35
N ALA A 177 17.74 -9.07 2.34
CA ALA A 177 18.01 -9.51 3.71
C ALA A 177 18.16 -11.04 3.86
N GLU A 178 17.47 -11.83 3.02
CA GLU A 178 17.61 -13.28 3.00
C GLU A 178 18.94 -13.75 2.40
N GLU A 179 19.51 -13.00 1.45
CA GLU A 179 20.80 -13.28 0.83
C GLU A 179 21.98 -13.03 1.80
N GLU A 180 21.93 -11.94 2.58
CA GLU A 180 22.97 -11.59 3.56
C GLU A 180 23.06 -12.56 4.75
N CYS A 181 22.02 -13.33 5.05
CA CYS A 181 22.02 -14.33 6.13
C CYS A 181 22.57 -15.71 5.70
N GLN A 182 22.84 -15.93 4.41
CA GLN A 182 23.35 -17.20 3.88
C GLN A 182 24.88 -17.27 3.79
N GLU A 183 25.59 -16.15 4.02
CA GLU A 183 27.05 -16.06 4.09
C GLU A 183 27.58 -16.20 5.53
#